data_AF-A0A922LJA5-F1
#
_entry.id   AF-A0A922LJA5-F1
#
_cell.length_a   1.000
_cell.length_b   1.000
_cell.length_c   1.000
_cell.angle_alpha   90.00
_cell.angle_beta   90.00
_cell.angle_gamma   90.00
#
_symmetry.space_group_name_H-M   'P 1'
#
loop_
_entity.id
_entity.type
_entity.pdbx_description
1 polymer ?
#
loop_
_entity_poly.entity_id
_entity_poly.type
_entity_poly.pdbx_seq_one_letter_code
_entity_poly.pdbx_strand_id
1 'polypeptide(L)'
;MGGDGGSIPRRDDLVKPKKKQEVAEREAANMALWKHCALTQDPLRQPVVSCLLGRLYNKESVINKLLSKSNGDGFSDHIKKLRDVKELRLSSTSSDNQEPQVFYCPVTGLEMSGIYPFVYLWSCGCVFSRKALTEVSSNLCMLCGTSFSSDDIILINPQTKDEIEVAKTRLIKFQTASKGERVWCVLLILT
;
A
#
# COMPACT_ATOMS: atom_id res chain seq x y z
N MET A 1 36.67 -39.08 37.02
CA MET A 1 36.60 -38.10 35.92
C MET A 1 35.22 -38.28 35.29
N GLY A 2 34.17 -37.62 35.77
CA GLY A 2 33.91 -36.19 35.61
C GLY A 2 32.84 -36.05 34.53
N GLY A 3 31.62 -36.52 34.82
CA GLY A 3 30.53 -36.63 33.86
C GLY A 3 29.99 -35.24 33.47
N ASP A 4 30.00 -34.97 32.18
CA ASP A 4 29.30 -33.84 31.57
C ASP A 4 27.81 -33.93 31.88
N GLY A 5 27.38 -33.05 32.79
CA GLY A 5 25.98 -32.86 33.11
C GLY A 5 25.28 -32.24 31.90
N GLY A 6 24.61 -33.08 31.12
CA GLY A 6 23.68 -32.63 30.09
C GLY A 6 22.66 -31.69 30.72
N SER A 7 22.80 -30.40 30.41
CA SER A 7 21.85 -29.37 30.81
C SER A 7 20.50 -29.68 30.20
N ILE A 8 19.55 -30.16 31.01
CA ILE A 8 18.17 -30.37 30.59
C ILE A 8 17.57 -28.99 30.28
N PRO A 9 17.22 -28.70 29.01
CA PRO A 9 16.66 -27.40 28.64
C PRO A 9 15.34 -27.18 29.38
N ARG A 10 15.14 -25.98 29.93
CA ARG A 10 13.94 -25.67 30.71
C ARG A 10 12.76 -25.46 29.75
N ARG A 11 11.55 -25.59 30.28
CA ARG A 11 10.30 -25.42 29.50
C ARG A 11 10.24 -24.07 28.77
N ASP A 12 10.84 -23.04 29.36
CA ASP A 12 10.92 -21.69 28.80
C ASP A 12 11.88 -21.59 27.60
N ASP A 13 12.84 -22.53 27.48
CA ASP A 13 13.73 -22.65 26.32
C ASP A 13 13.05 -23.42 25.17
N LEU A 14 12.18 -24.38 25.51
CA LEU A 14 11.43 -25.19 24.54
C LEU A 14 10.18 -24.47 23.98
N VAL A 15 9.58 -23.55 24.73
CA VAL A 15 8.32 -22.90 24.36
C VAL A 15 8.57 -21.42 24.08
N LYS A 16 8.37 -20.99 22.83
CA LYS A 16 8.41 -19.56 22.50
C LYS A 16 7.35 -18.82 23.33
N PRO A 17 7.71 -17.76 24.08
CA PRO A 17 6.75 -17.04 24.89
C PRO A 17 5.68 -16.40 24.01
N LYS A 18 4.42 -16.42 24.45
CA LYS A 18 3.25 -15.93 23.71
C LYS A 18 3.45 -14.53 23.09
N LYS A 19 4.12 -13.62 23.82
CA LYS A 19 4.48 -12.28 23.35
C LYS A 19 5.42 -12.28 22.13
N LYS A 20 6.40 -13.19 22.09
CA LYS A 20 7.32 -13.34 20.95
C LYS A 20 6.60 -13.91 19.73
N GLN A 21 5.63 -14.79 19.95
CA GLN A 21 4.79 -15.33 18.87
C GLN A 21 3.86 -14.26 18.29
N GLU A 22 3.20 -13.45 19.13
CA GLU A 22 2.33 -12.35 18.69
C GLU A 22 3.08 -11.29 17.86
N VAL A 23 4.31 -10.95 18.25
CA VAL A 23 5.17 -10.04 17.49
C VAL A 23 5.51 -10.62 16.12
N ALA A 24 5.93 -11.89 16.06
CA ALA A 24 6.27 -12.55 14.80
C ALA A 24 5.06 -12.66 13.86
N GLU A 25 3.87 -12.93 14.40
CA GLU A 25 2.64 -13.00 13.62
C GLU A 25 2.24 -11.63 13.05
N ARG A 26 2.41 -10.56 13.84
CA ARG A 26 2.19 -9.18 13.38
C ARG A 26 3.18 -8.77 12.27
N GLU A 27 4.44 -9.15 12.39
CA GLU A 27 5.45 -8.90 11.36
C GLU A 27 5.16 -9.66 10.07
N ALA A 28 4.72 -10.93 10.18
CA ALA A 28 4.32 -11.73 9.04
C ALA A 28 3.07 -11.15 8.35
N ALA A 29 2.06 -10.75 9.12
CA ALA A 29 0.86 -10.10 8.61
C ALA A 29 1.20 -8.78 7.90
N ASN A 30 2.11 -7.98 8.47
CA ASN A 30 2.58 -6.76 7.81
C ASN A 30 3.26 -7.12 6.49
N MET A 31 4.23 -8.05 6.49
CA MET A 31 4.92 -8.47 5.25
C MET A 31 3.95 -8.94 4.17
N ALA A 32 2.87 -9.63 4.54
CA ALA A 32 1.84 -10.06 3.61
C ALA A 32 1.16 -8.88 2.90
N LEU A 33 0.86 -7.78 3.61
CA LEU A 33 0.25 -6.57 3.03
C LEU A 33 1.10 -5.90 1.94
N TRP A 34 2.42 -6.09 2.00
CA TRP A 34 3.37 -5.50 1.05
C TRP A 34 3.68 -6.41 -0.14
N LYS A 35 3.32 -7.69 -0.06
CA LYS A 35 3.61 -8.69 -1.08
C LYS A 35 2.38 -9.23 -1.78
N HIS A 36 1.18 -9.02 -1.25
CA HIS A 36 -0.05 -9.60 -1.78
C HIS A 36 -1.12 -8.54 -2.11
N CYS A 37 -1.92 -8.85 -3.12
CA CYS A 37 -3.08 -8.07 -3.53
C CYS A 37 -4.12 -8.07 -2.41
N ALA A 38 -4.53 -6.89 -1.96
CA ALA A 38 -5.51 -6.77 -0.89
C ALA A 38 -6.90 -7.29 -1.27
N LEU A 39 -7.19 -7.50 -2.56
CA LEU A 39 -8.45 -8.08 -3.03
C LEU A 39 -8.43 -9.61 -3.06
N THR A 40 -7.41 -10.20 -3.69
CA THR A 40 -7.37 -11.64 -3.99
C THR A 40 -6.40 -12.43 -3.13
N GLN A 41 -5.53 -11.76 -2.38
CA GLN A 41 -4.39 -12.35 -1.67
C GLN A 41 -3.33 -13.01 -2.57
N ASP A 42 -3.43 -12.86 -3.89
CA ASP A 42 -2.38 -13.28 -4.82
C ASP A 42 -1.13 -12.41 -4.67
N PRO A 43 0.07 -12.90 -5.01
CA PRO A 43 1.27 -12.06 -4.99
C PRO A 43 1.13 -10.84 -5.91
N LEU A 44 1.73 -9.72 -5.50
CA LEU A 44 1.72 -8.48 -6.27
C LEU A 44 2.59 -8.62 -7.52
N ARG A 45 2.01 -8.27 -8.67
CA ARG A 45 2.67 -8.27 -9.98
C ARG A 45 2.41 -6.94 -10.66
N GLN A 46 3.43 -6.41 -11.34
CA GLN A 46 3.21 -5.24 -12.19
C GLN A 46 2.22 -5.58 -13.33
N PRO A 47 1.29 -4.67 -13.66
CA PRO A 47 1.08 -3.35 -13.06
C PRO A 47 0.31 -3.41 -11.72
N VAL A 48 0.88 -2.76 -10.69
CA VAL A 48 0.26 -2.62 -9.36
C VAL A 48 -0.48 -1.29 -9.30
N VAL A 49 -1.68 -1.30 -8.72
CA VAL A 49 -2.49 -0.10 -8.49
C VAL A 49 -2.76 0.08 -6.99
N SER A 50 -2.99 1.32 -6.57
CA SER A 50 -3.39 1.64 -5.20
C SER A 50 -4.61 2.56 -5.15
N CYS A 51 -5.43 2.39 -4.12
CA CYS A 51 -6.54 3.30 -3.85
C CYS A 51 -6.12 4.43 -2.89
N LEU A 52 -7.00 5.41 -2.68
CA LEU A 52 -6.78 6.53 -1.77
C LEU A 52 -6.60 6.15 -0.29
N LEU A 53 -7.01 4.92 0.08
CA LEU A 53 -6.74 4.35 1.41
C LEU A 53 -5.32 3.81 1.55
N GLY A 54 -4.53 3.78 0.48
CA GLY A 54 -3.15 3.30 0.48
C GLY A 54 -2.98 1.78 0.34
N ARG A 55 -4.05 1.05 -0.01
CA ARG A 55 -4.00 -0.40 -0.21
C ARG A 55 -3.46 -0.74 -1.60
N LEU A 56 -2.78 -1.88 -1.72
CA LEU A 56 -2.18 -2.34 -2.98
C LEU A 56 -3.02 -3.44 -3.63
N TYR A 57 -3.14 -3.40 -4.94
CA TYR A 57 -3.90 -4.35 -5.73
C TYR A 57 -3.20 -4.66 -7.05
N ASN A 58 -3.38 -5.88 -7.56
CA ASN A 58 -3.07 -6.16 -8.95
C ASN A 58 -4.12 -5.49 -9.84
N LYS A 59 -3.68 -4.81 -10.91
CA LYS A 59 -4.59 -4.10 -11.82
C LYS A 59 -5.66 -5.04 -12.41
N GLU A 60 -5.26 -6.25 -12.76
CA GLU A 60 -6.15 -7.30 -13.29
C GLU A 60 -7.26 -7.66 -12.29
N SER A 61 -6.92 -7.84 -11.01
CA SER A 61 -7.90 -8.13 -9.95
C SER A 61 -8.94 -7.02 -9.82
N VAL A 62 -8.53 -5.76 -9.91
CA VAL A 62 -9.45 -4.61 -9.85
C VAL A 62 -10.37 -4.59 -11.08
N ILE A 63 -9.82 -4.82 -12.28
CA ILE A 63 -10.62 -4.88 -13.51
C ILE A 63 -11.67 -6.00 -13.41
N ASN A 64 -11.26 -7.20 -13.02
CA ASN A 64 -12.15 -8.35 -12.87
C ASN A 64 -13.28 -8.07 -11.88
N LYS A 65 -12.98 -7.42 -10.75
CA LYS A 65 -14.00 -6.98 -9.80
C LYS A 65 -14.99 -5.98 -10.40
N LEU A 66 -14.50 -4.98 -11.14
CA LEU A 66 -15.36 -3.96 -11.75
C LEU A 66 -16.29 -4.57 -12.82
N LEU A 67 -15.84 -5.61 -13.51
CA LEU A 67 -16.63 -6.35 -14.51
C LEU A 67 -17.67 -7.27 -13.88
N SER A 68 -17.32 -7.98 -12.79
CA SER A 68 -18.20 -8.98 -12.18
C SER A 68 -19.41 -8.40 -11.46
N LYS A 69 -19.45 -7.07 -11.21
CA LYS A 69 -20.51 -6.36 -10.46
C LYS A 69 -20.91 -7.08 -9.16
N SER A 70 -19.97 -7.80 -8.54
CA SER A 70 -20.24 -8.52 -7.30
C SER A 70 -20.70 -7.55 -6.21
N ASN A 71 -21.74 -7.92 -5.48
CA ASN A 71 -22.24 -7.16 -4.33
C ASN A 71 -21.10 -6.90 -3.35
N GLY A 72 -21.07 -5.68 -2.78
CA GLY A 72 -19.96 -5.15 -2.02
C GLY A 72 -19.45 -6.09 -0.93
N ASP A 73 -18.12 -6.20 -0.84
CA ASP A 73 -17.40 -6.94 0.20
C ASP A 73 -17.19 -6.09 1.46
N GLY A 74 -17.66 -4.83 1.48
CA GLY A 74 -17.41 -3.84 2.53
C GLY A 74 -15.96 -3.32 2.56
N PHE A 75 -15.02 -4.12 2.04
CA PHE A 75 -13.59 -3.85 2.06
C PHE A 75 -13.16 -2.94 0.91
N SER A 76 -13.69 -3.16 -0.29
CA SER A 76 -13.28 -2.50 -1.53
C SER A 76 -14.42 -1.74 -2.22
N ASP A 77 -15.54 -1.51 -1.52
CA ASP A 77 -16.74 -0.77 -1.99
C ASP A 77 -16.47 0.65 -2.48
N HIS A 78 -15.37 1.24 -2.04
CA HIS A 78 -14.92 2.56 -2.46
C HIS A 78 -14.36 2.59 -3.89
N ILE A 79 -13.97 1.43 -4.45
CA ILE A 79 -13.48 1.28 -5.82
C ILE A 79 -14.67 0.89 -6.71
N LYS A 80 -15.24 1.90 -7.37
CA LYS A 80 -16.41 1.76 -8.27
C LYS A 80 -16.04 1.98 -9.73
N LYS A 81 -14.91 2.64 -9.99
CA LYS A 81 -14.40 2.97 -11.32
C LYS A 81 -12.87 2.84 -11.33
N LEU A 82 -12.29 2.71 -12.52
CA LEU A 82 -10.83 2.70 -12.70
C LEU A 82 -10.15 4.00 -12.24
N ARG A 83 -10.89 5.13 -12.18
CA ARG A 83 -10.38 6.40 -11.65
C ARG A 83 -10.23 6.43 -10.13
N ASP A 84 -10.84 5.48 -9.41
CA ASP A 84 -10.74 5.39 -7.95
C ASP A 84 -9.43 4.71 -7.49
N VAL A 85 -8.61 4.27 -8.44
CA VAL A 85 -7.28 3.69 -8.22
C VAL A 85 -6.24 4.39 -9.08
N LYS A 86 -4.99 4.40 -8.62
CA LYS A 86 -3.83 4.95 -9.30
C LYS A 86 -2.82 3.85 -9.58
N GLU A 87 -2.36 3.77 -10.83
CA GLU A 87 -1.26 2.89 -11.19
C GLU A 87 0.07 3.41 -10.62
N LEU A 88 0.80 2.52 -9.97
CA LEU A 88 2.04 2.84 -9.27
C LEU A 88 3.25 2.60 -10.16
N ARG A 89 4.19 3.55 -10.16
CA ARG A 89 5.50 3.42 -10.78
C ARG A 89 6.47 2.83 -9.75
N LEU A 90 6.42 1.52 -9.61
CA LEU A 90 7.31 0.75 -8.74
C LEU A 90 8.58 0.36 -9.50
N SER A 91 9.70 0.35 -8.81
CA SER A 91 10.95 -0.20 -9.33
C SER A 91 11.12 -1.62 -8.80
N SER A 92 11.24 -2.62 -9.68
CA SER A 92 11.40 -4.04 -9.35
C SER A 92 12.80 -4.55 -9.69
N THR A 93 13.25 -5.59 -9.02
CA THR A 93 14.56 -6.23 -9.27
C THR A 93 14.55 -7.15 -10.49
N SER A 94 13.40 -7.76 -10.78
CA SER A 94 13.17 -8.58 -11.97
C SER A 94 12.42 -7.78 -13.04
N SER A 95 12.98 -7.75 -14.25
CA SER A 95 12.33 -7.25 -15.46
C SER A 95 11.42 -8.29 -16.11
N ASP A 96 11.72 -9.58 -15.88
CA ASP A 96 10.82 -10.67 -16.20
C ASP A 96 9.79 -10.84 -15.08
N ASN A 97 8.56 -11.19 -15.44
CA ASN A 97 7.44 -11.48 -14.54
C ASN A 97 7.68 -12.69 -13.60
N GLN A 98 8.93 -12.98 -13.26
CA GLN A 98 9.32 -13.98 -12.28
C GLN A 98 8.90 -13.54 -10.88
N GLU A 99 8.14 -14.41 -10.24
CA GLU A 99 7.79 -14.30 -8.84
C GLU A 99 8.87 -14.91 -7.96
N PRO A 100 9.16 -14.30 -6.79
CA PRO A 100 8.52 -13.11 -6.24
C PRO A 100 9.11 -11.79 -6.78
N GLN A 101 8.25 -10.84 -7.16
CA GLN A 101 8.69 -9.47 -7.46
C GLN A 101 9.04 -8.74 -6.15
N VAL A 102 10.25 -8.18 -6.08
CA VAL A 102 10.70 -7.36 -4.96
C VAL A 102 10.75 -5.91 -5.43
N PHE A 103 10.03 -5.04 -4.71
CA PHE A 103 9.97 -3.61 -5.03
C PHE A 103 10.88 -2.81 -4.11
N TYR A 104 11.48 -1.74 -4.65
CA TYR A 104 12.38 -0.85 -3.91
C TYR A 104 12.06 0.62 -4.15
N CYS A 105 12.49 1.46 -3.19
CA CYS A 105 12.50 2.91 -3.38
C CYS A 105 13.66 3.27 -4.34
N PRO A 106 13.38 3.93 -5.48
CA PRO A 106 14.43 4.33 -6.42
C PRO A 106 15.39 5.40 -5.86
N VAL A 107 15.00 6.13 -4.82
CA VAL A 107 15.82 7.19 -4.21
C VAL A 107 16.70 6.65 -3.09
N THR A 108 16.12 5.89 -2.15
CA THR A 108 16.84 5.43 -0.95
C THR A 108 17.34 3.99 -1.05
N GLY A 109 16.99 3.24 -2.10
CA GLY A 109 17.31 1.82 -2.25
C GLY A 109 16.65 0.89 -1.23
N LEU A 110 15.73 1.42 -0.40
CA LEU A 110 15.05 0.63 0.64
C LEU A 110 14.07 -0.35 0.00
N GLU A 111 14.04 -1.59 0.49
CA GLU A 111 13.06 -2.58 0.08
C GLU A 111 11.67 -2.24 0.64
N MET A 112 10.64 -2.46 -0.18
CA MET A 112 9.25 -2.26 0.15
C MET A 112 8.69 -3.47 0.95
N SER A 113 9.29 -3.76 2.10
CA SER A 113 9.02 -4.95 2.93
C SER A 113 8.08 -4.72 4.13
N GLY A 114 7.67 -3.47 4.34
CA GLY A 114 6.84 -3.05 5.49
C GLY A 114 7.60 -2.66 6.74
N ILE A 115 8.92 -2.74 6.72
CA ILE A 115 9.79 -2.21 7.79
C ILE A 115 9.80 -0.68 7.76
N TYR A 116 9.81 -0.09 6.56
CA TYR A 116 9.84 1.35 6.36
C TYR A 116 8.51 1.83 5.78
N PRO A 117 8.02 3.02 6.18
CA PRO A 117 6.83 3.61 5.58
C PRO A 117 7.14 4.10 4.17
N PHE A 118 6.29 3.74 3.22
CA PHE A 118 6.33 4.22 1.84
C PHE A 118 5.12 5.07 1.53
N VAL A 119 5.32 6.04 0.65
CA VAL A 119 4.28 6.92 0.14
C VAL A 119 4.31 6.92 -1.37
N TYR A 120 3.21 7.30 -1.98
CA TYR A 120 3.17 7.63 -3.40
C TYR A 120 2.39 8.92 -3.63
N LEU A 121 2.62 9.53 -4.78
CA LEU A 121 1.91 10.74 -5.20
C LEU A 121 0.72 10.38 -6.08
N TRP A 122 -0.47 10.83 -5.72
CA TRP A 122 -1.68 10.61 -6.50
C TRP A 122 -1.60 11.25 -7.90
N SER A 123 -0.91 12.38 -8.03
CA SER A 123 -0.73 13.10 -9.29
C SER A 123 -0.02 12.27 -10.36
N CYS A 124 1.08 11.59 -10.03
CA CYS A 124 1.92 10.87 -10.99
C CYS A 124 2.05 9.35 -10.78
N GLY A 125 1.73 8.83 -9.59
CA GLY A 125 1.87 7.42 -9.25
C GLY A 125 3.29 7.00 -8.84
N CYS A 126 4.25 7.93 -8.76
CA CYS A 126 5.60 7.63 -8.30
C CYS A 126 5.61 7.22 -6.83
N VAL A 127 6.36 6.17 -6.50
CA VAL A 127 6.46 5.58 -5.15
C VAL A 127 7.85 5.81 -4.58
N PHE A 128 7.94 6.17 -3.30
CA PHE A 128 9.21 6.35 -2.60
C PHE A 128 9.04 6.20 -1.08
N SER A 129 10.15 6.07 -0.36
CA SER A 129 10.13 6.02 1.10
C SER A 129 9.70 7.37 1.68
N ARG A 130 9.00 7.37 2.81
CA ARG A 130 8.60 8.62 3.50
C ARG A 130 9.80 9.49 3.86
N LYS A 131 10.95 8.87 4.14
CA LYS A 131 12.22 9.56 4.41
C LYS A 131 12.67 10.43 3.24
N ALA A 132 12.63 9.90 2.02
CA ALA A 132 13.01 10.63 0.81
C ALA A 132 12.18 11.92 0.62
N LEU A 133 10.89 11.88 0.95
CA LEU A 133 10.01 13.04 0.83
C LEU A 133 10.30 14.12 1.87
N THR A 134 10.67 13.74 3.09
CA THR A 134 10.98 14.69 4.16
C THR A 134 12.29 15.44 3.89
N GLU A 135 13.26 14.79 3.24
CA GLU A 135 14.57 15.39 2.93
C GLU A 135 14.51 16.39 1.77
N VAL A 136 13.53 16.24 0.86
CA VAL A 136 13.39 17.11 -0.32
C VAL A 136 12.17 18.02 -0.16
N SER A 137 12.40 19.26 0.26
CA SER A 137 11.37 20.30 0.49
C SER A 137 10.88 20.99 -0.79
N SER A 138 10.69 20.23 -1.87
CA SER A 138 10.15 20.75 -3.13
C SER A 138 8.77 20.18 -3.41
N ASN A 139 7.88 20.99 -3.99
CA ASN A 139 6.55 20.54 -4.43
C ASN A 139 6.57 19.82 -5.79
N LEU A 140 7.73 19.31 -6.21
CA LEU A 140 7.94 18.60 -7.48
C LEU A 140 8.37 17.16 -7.21
N CYS A 141 7.76 16.21 -7.92
CA CYS A 141 8.10 14.80 -7.79
C CYS A 141 9.56 14.56 -8.16
N MET A 142 10.33 13.93 -7.27
CA MET A 142 11.75 13.66 -7.47
C MET A 142 12.07 12.72 -8.66
N LEU A 143 11.08 11.95 -9.13
CA LEU A 143 11.29 10.98 -10.22
C LEU A 143 10.84 11.48 -11.59
N CYS A 144 9.85 12.36 -11.65
CA CYS A 144 9.24 12.77 -12.91
C CYS A 144 8.96 14.27 -13.03
N GLY A 145 9.26 15.07 -12.00
CA GLY A 145 9.08 16.52 -12.00
C GLY A 145 7.63 16.99 -11.93
N THR A 146 6.64 16.11 -11.83
CA THR A 146 5.23 16.51 -11.69
C THR A 146 5.00 17.25 -10.38
N SER A 147 4.34 18.41 -10.44
CA SER A 147 3.95 19.14 -9.23
C SER A 147 2.92 18.37 -8.41
N PHE A 148 3.02 18.44 -7.08
CA PHE A 148 2.08 17.80 -6.17
C PHE A 148 1.81 18.68 -4.95
N SER A 149 0.69 18.42 -4.30
CA SER A 149 0.26 19.05 -3.05
C SER A 149 0.36 18.07 -1.88
N SER A 150 0.22 18.56 -0.64
CA SER A 150 0.20 17.70 0.54
C SER A 150 -0.93 16.66 0.52
N ASP A 151 -2.05 16.97 -0.14
CA ASP A 151 -3.19 16.07 -0.26
C ASP A 151 -2.93 14.92 -1.25
N ASP A 152 -1.99 15.09 -2.19
CA ASP A 152 -1.57 14.05 -3.14
C ASP A 152 -0.68 12.98 -2.50
N ILE A 153 -0.14 13.23 -1.30
CA ILE A 153 0.76 12.29 -0.62
C ILE A 153 -0.08 11.21 0.07
N ILE A 154 0.04 9.98 -0.42
CA ILE A 154 -0.71 8.83 0.11
C ILE A 154 0.26 7.84 0.76
N LEU A 155 0.04 7.57 2.04
CA LEU A 155 0.73 6.54 2.80
C LEU A 155 0.25 5.15 2.37
N ILE A 156 1.17 4.28 2.02
CA ILE A 156 0.88 2.89 1.66
C ILE A 156 0.69 2.07 2.94
N ASN A 157 -0.36 1.24 2.95
CA ASN A 157 -0.70 0.31 4.02
C ASN A 157 -0.67 0.94 5.44
N PRO A 158 -1.46 1.99 5.72
CA PRO A 158 -1.51 2.65 7.03
C PRO A 158 -1.81 1.64 8.15
N GLN A 159 -1.04 1.69 9.24
CA GLN A 159 -1.11 0.68 10.32
C GLN A 159 -1.71 1.24 11.62
N THR A 160 -1.49 2.52 11.89
CA THR A 160 -2.01 3.15 13.11
C THR A 160 -3.44 3.63 12.91
N LYS A 161 -4.22 3.73 14.00
CA LYS A 161 -5.60 4.23 13.94
C LYS A 161 -5.67 5.63 13.31
N ASP A 162 -4.75 6.50 13.73
CA ASP A 162 -4.67 7.88 13.23
C ASP A 162 -4.38 7.93 11.72
N GLU A 163 -3.43 7.11 11.24
CA GLU A 163 -3.12 7.03 9.80
C GLU A 163 -4.31 6.52 8.98
N ILE A 164 -5.03 5.53 9.51
CA ILE A 164 -6.23 4.97 8.87
C ILE A 164 -7.34 6.02 8.80
N GLU A 165 -7.53 6.82 9.86
CA GLU A 165 -8.51 7.90 9.90
C GLU A 165 -8.17 9.00 8.90
N VAL A 166 -6.91 9.41 8.80
CA VAL A 166 -6.44 10.36 7.78
C VAL A 166 -6.73 9.83 6.37
N ALA A 167 -6.46 8.55 6.12
CA ALA A 167 -6.72 7.91 4.83
C ALA A 167 -8.22 7.89 4.49
N LYS A 168 -9.09 7.59 5.46
CA LYS A 168 -10.55 7.63 5.30
C LYS A 168 -11.05 9.04 5.01
N THR A 169 -10.57 10.04 5.75
CA THR A 169 -10.94 11.45 5.52
C THR A 169 -10.53 11.89 4.12
N ARG A 170 -9.33 11.52 3.65
CA ARG A 170 -8.88 11.79 2.27
C ARG A 170 -9.81 11.18 1.22
N LEU A 171 -10.16 9.90 1.39
CA LEU A 171 -11.09 9.22 0.48
C LEU A 171 -12.45 9.93 0.40
N ILE A 172 -13.01 10.32 1.54
CA ILE A 172 -14.30 11.04 1.60
C ILE A 172 -14.20 12.36 0.84
N LYS A 173 -13.16 13.17 1.11
CA LYS A 173 -12.93 14.45 0.41
C LYS A 173 -12.86 14.28 -1.12
N PHE A 174 -12.16 13.24 -1.59
CA PHE A 174 -12.05 12.99 -3.03
C PHE A 174 -13.40 12.58 -3.66
N GLN A 175 -14.17 11.75 -2.96
CA GLN A 175 -15.48 11.32 -3.43
C GLN A 175 -16.52 12.45 -3.43
N THR A 176 -16.46 13.37 -2.46
CA THR A 176 -17.34 14.55 -2.43
C THR A 176 -16.99 15.53 -3.54
N ALA A 177 -15.70 15.79 -3.78
CA ALA A 177 -15.24 16.62 -4.91
C ALA A 177 -15.72 16.04 -6.26
N SER A 178 -15.53 14.74 -6.48
CA SER A 178 -15.97 14.03 -7.69
C SER A 178 -17.50 13.97 -7.87
N LYS A 179 -18.28 14.19 -6.81
CA LYS A 179 -19.74 14.35 -6.90
C LYS A 179 -20.08 15.78 -7.30
N GLY A 180 -19.46 16.79 -6.67
CA GLY A 180 -19.66 18.20 -6.98
C GLY A 180 -19.34 18.54 -8.44
N GLU A 181 -18.24 18.00 -8.96
CA GLU A 181 -17.81 18.20 -10.36
C GLU A 181 -18.80 17.61 -11.37
N ARG A 182 -19.44 16.48 -11.03
CA ARG A 182 -20.52 15.90 -11.86
C ARG A 182 -21.79 16.75 -11.84
N VAL A 183 -22.13 17.38 -10.72
CA VAL A 183 -23.29 18.28 -10.64
C VAL A 183 -23.04 19.54 -11.47
N TRP A 184 -21.84 20.11 -11.37
CA TRP A 184 -21.43 21.30 -12.14
C TRP A 184 -21.37 21.05 -13.65
N CYS A 185 -20.78 19.91 -14.06
CA CYS A 185 -20.69 19.55 -15.48
C CYS A 185 -22.08 19.28 -16.10
N VAL A 186 -23.03 18.72 -15.34
CA VAL A 186 -24.42 18.54 -15.81
C VAL A 186 -25.15 19.88 -15.92
N LEU A 187 -24.94 20.82 -15.00
CA LEU A 187 -25.55 22.16 -15.08
C LEU A 187 -25.03 22.97 -16.29
N LEU A 188 -23.74 22.89 -16.58
CA LEU A 188 -23.11 23.59 -17.71
C LEU A 188 -23.54 23.06 -19.09
N ILE A 189 -24.08 21.85 -19.18
CA ILE A 189 -24.61 21.28 -20.43
C ILE A 189 -26.08 21.69 -20.66
N LEU A 190 -26.78 22.14 -19.60
CA LEU A 190 -28.19 22.55 -19.63
C LEU A 190 -28.39 24.08 -19.71
N THR A 191 -27.32 24.86 -19.82
CA THR A 191 -27.29 26.31 -20.06
C THR A 191 -26.60 26.61 -21.37
#